data_AF-A0A830B3G4-F1
#
_entry.id   AF-A0A830B3G4-F1
#
_cell.length_a   1.000
_cell.length_b   1.000
_cell.length_c   1.000
_cell.angle_alpha   90.00
_cell.angle_beta   90.00
_cell.angle_gamma   90.00
#
_symmetry.space_group_name_H-M   'P 1'
#
loop_
_entity.id
_entity.type
_entity.pdbx_description
1 polymer ?
#
loop_
_entity_poly.entity_id
_entity_poly.type
_entity_poly.pdbx_seq_one_letter_code
_entity_poly.pdbx_strand_id
1 'polypeptide(L)'
;MAEEPLAADPPFSKLPDHVLIEIFVRVPIVEWAHLTCVNKHWANLFRDDCLWHAALIRCFPLSGQGQRWPGPIPRGISKRRFVALYMSKCILTLDDDEINQFIACGKSRDRAHELATLIWLAVIDNFEDNHQTFVLLKRLALEGEVFLPYPYSRSYKVEWKIFERLLTDFRDCLHDMDYYDLLACAKQKFQPIPATWLGY
;
A
#
# COMPACT_ATOMS: atom_id res chain seq x y z
N MET A 1 39.30 -40.91 -7.06
CA MET A 1 38.78 -39.81 -6.23
C MET A 1 39.30 -38.52 -6.83
N ALA A 2 38.46 -37.83 -7.60
CA ALA A 2 38.71 -36.46 -8.02
C ALA A 2 37.60 -35.63 -7.36
N GLU A 3 38.01 -34.63 -6.58
CA GLU A 3 37.11 -33.72 -5.85
C GLU A 3 36.19 -32.98 -6.82
N GLU A 4 34.89 -32.97 -6.52
CA GLU A 4 33.93 -32.02 -7.08
C GLU A 4 34.36 -30.59 -6.74
N PRO A 5 34.25 -29.62 -7.66
CA PRO A 5 34.48 -28.23 -7.32
C PRO A 5 33.37 -27.78 -6.38
N LEU A 6 33.74 -27.46 -5.13
CA LEU A 6 32.89 -26.75 -4.17
C LEU A 6 32.22 -25.57 -4.88
N ALA A 7 30.90 -25.64 -5.04
CA ALA A 7 30.10 -24.56 -5.60
C ALA A 7 30.51 -23.27 -4.88
N ALA A 8 31.14 -22.35 -5.61
CA ALA A 8 31.53 -21.06 -5.06
C ALA A 8 30.28 -20.41 -4.47
N ASP A 9 30.32 -20.10 -3.17
CA ASP A 9 29.23 -19.38 -2.51
C ASP A 9 28.81 -18.19 -3.39
N PRO A 10 27.51 -18.04 -3.69
CA PRO A 10 27.06 -17.00 -4.59
C PRO A 10 27.57 -15.63 -4.11
N PRO A 11 28.10 -14.77 -4.99
CA PRO A 11 28.89 -13.60 -4.58
C PRO A 11 28.14 -12.64 -3.66
N PHE A 12 26.81 -12.66 -3.69
CA PHE A 12 25.94 -11.85 -2.82
C PHE A 12 25.82 -12.34 -1.37
N SER A 13 26.14 -13.61 -1.06
CA SER A 13 26.05 -14.13 0.32
C SER A 13 27.17 -13.60 1.24
N LYS A 14 28.21 -13.00 0.66
CA LYS A 14 29.37 -12.45 1.38
C LYS A 14 29.32 -10.93 1.56
N LEU A 15 28.30 -10.27 1.01
CA LEU A 15 28.18 -8.82 1.11
C LEU A 15 27.64 -8.41 2.49
N PRO A 16 28.16 -7.32 3.09
CA PRO A 16 27.59 -6.77 4.31
C PRO A 16 26.15 -6.28 4.13
N ASP A 17 25.33 -6.41 5.18
CA ASP A 17 23.91 -6.03 5.19
C ASP A 17 23.66 -4.61 4.68
N HIS A 18 24.48 -3.63 5.07
CA HIS A 18 24.31 -2.24 4.63
C HIS A 18 24.50 -2.08 3.11
N VAL A 19 25.38 -2.88 2.49
CA VAL A 19 25.58 -2.89 1.03
C VAL A 19 24.40 -3.57 0.34
N LEU A 20 23.93 -4.69 0.89
CA LEU A 20 22.74 -5.40 0.38
C LEU A 20 21.49 -4.51 0.42
N ILE A 21 21.27 -3.81 1.54
CA ILE A 21 20.18 -2.85 1.68
C ILE A 21 20.28 -1.76 0.60
N GLU A 22 21.47 -1.18 0.41
CA GLU A 22 21.71 -0.13 -0.57
C GLU A 22 21.45 -0.60 -2.01
N ILE A 23 21.77 -1.85 -2.32
CA ILE A 23 21.40 -2.50 -3.58
C ILE A 23 19.87 -2.68 -3.67
N PHE A 24 19.24 -3.26 -2.66
CA PHE A 24 17.79 -3.57 -2.68
C PHE A 24 16.93 -2.31 -2.83
N VAL A 25 17.28 -1.22 -2.14
CA VAL A 25 16.50 0.04 -2.25
C VAL A 25 16.63 0.73 -3.62
N ARG A 26 17.56 0.29 -4.47
CA ARG A 26 17.66 0.73 -5.88
C ARG A 26 16.86 -0.15 -6.84
N VAL A 27 16.51 -1.36 -6.42
CA VAL A 27 15.68 -2.25 -7.23
C VAL A 27 14.23 -1.72 -7.21
N PRO A 28 13.51 -1.74 -8.35
CA PRO A 28 12.09 -1.39 -8.38
C PRO A 28 11.29 -2.13 -7.31
N ILE A 29 10.40 -1.42 -6.61
CA ILE A 29 9.64 -1.96 -5.47
C ILE A 29 8.76 -3.15 -5.85
N VAL A 30 8.31 -3.20 -7.10
CA VAL A 30 7.56 -4.35 -7.66
C VAL A 30 8.34 -5.67 -7.59
N GLU A 31 9.67 -5.63 -7.57
CA GLU A 31 10.54 -6.82 -7.49
C GLU A 31 10.88 -7.21 -6.04
N TRP A 32 10.52 -6.40 -5.04
CA TRP A 32 10.92 -6.66 -3.66
C TRP A 32 10.30 -7.93 -3.10
N ALA A 33 9.11 -8.31 -3.55
CA ALA A 33 8.50 -9.59 -3.20
C ALA A 33 9.39 -10.76 -3.67
N HIS A 34 9.94 -10.70 -4.87
CA HIS A 34 10.86 -11.72 -5.38
C HIS A 34 12.16 -11.74 -4.57
N LEU A 35 12.74 -10.57 -4.26
CA LEU A 35 13.94 -10.46 -3.42
C LEU A 35 13.74 -11.09 -2.03
N THR A 36 12.59 -10.89 -1.40
CA THR A 36 12.30 -11.49 -0.09
C THR A 36 12.26 -13.01 -0.10
N CYS A 37 12.01 -13.62 -1.25
CA CYS A 37 11.86 -15.07 -1.40
C CYS A 37 13.17 -15.78 -1.76
N VAL A 38 14.26 -15.05 -2.08
CA VAL A 38 15.52 -15.65 -2.54
C VAL A 38 16.19 -16.48 -1.45
N ASN A 39 16.28 -15.97 -0.22
CA ASN A 39 16.80 -16.70 0.92
C ASN A 39 16.34 -16.08 2.25
N LYS A 40 16.53 -16.82 3.35
CA LYS A 40 16.11 -16.41 4.70
C LYS A 40 16.81 -15.15 5.20
N HIS A 41 18.08 -14.95 4.84
CA HIS A 41 18.85 -13.77 5.26
C HIS A 41 18.26 -12.50 4.65
N TRP A 42 17.96 -12.51 3.35
CA TRP A 42 17.33 -11.39 2.65
C TRP A 42 15.92 -11.14 3.21
N ALA A 43 15.13 -12.18 3.42
CA ALA A 43 13.80 -12.06 4.05
C ALA A 43 13.84 -11.35 5.41
N ASN A 44 14.89 -11.58 6.20
CA ASN A 44 15.09 -10.91 7.48
C ASN A 44 15.42 -9.42 7.30
N LEU A 45 16.24 -9.05 6.32
CA LEU A 45 16.53 -7.64 6.02
C LEU A 45 15.27 -6.84 5.68
N PHE A 46 14.28 -7.44 5.00
CA PHE A 46 12.97 -6.82 4.72
C PHE A 46 12.02 -6.78 5.93
N ARG A 47 12.36 -7.44 7.03
CA ARG A 47 11.66 -7.32 8.32
C ARG A 47 12.26 -6.22 9.18
N ASP A 48 13.54 -5.93 8.99
CA ASP A 48 14.27 -4.92 9.76
C ASP A 48 13.97 -3.49 9.30
N ASP A 49 13.91 -2.57 10.28
CA ASP A 49 13.55 -1.18 10.00
C ASP A 49 14.59 -0.43 9.16
N CYS A 50 15.86 -0.85 9.23
CA CYS A 50 16.97 -0.20 8.54
C CYS A 50 16.79 -0.16 7.02
N LEU A 51 16.28 -1.24 6.42
CA LEU A 51 16.00 -1.30 4.98
C LEU A 51 14.90 -0.30 4.62
N TRP A 52 13.82 -0.29 5.38
CA TRP A 52 12.69 0.62 5.14
C TRP A 52 13.05 2.07 5.42
N HIS A 53 13.96 2.33 6.35
CA HIS A 53 14.49 3.65 6.64
C HIS A 53 15.35 4.17 5.47
N ALA A 54 16.25 3.33 4.96
CA ALA A 54 17.05 3.65 3.78
C ALA A 54 16.15 3.93 2.56
N ALA A 55 15.13 3.10 2.36
CA ALA A 55 14.14 3.28 1.31
C ALA A 55 13.34 4.59 1.46
N LEU A 56 12.92 4.89 2.69
CA LEU A 56 12.19 6.11 3.03
C LEU A 56 13.00 7.37 2.74
N ILE A 57 14.26 7.43 3.16
CA ILE A 57 15.14 8.57 2.88
C ILE A 57 15.41 8.69 1.38
N ARG A 58 15.61 7.57 0.68
CA ARG A 58 15.90 7.56 -0.75
C ARG A 58 14.71 8.05 -1.58
N CYS A 59 13.51 7.54 -1.32
CA CYS A 59 12.32 7.85 -2.09
C CYS A 59 11.64 9.14 -1.62
N PHE A 60 11.81 9.52 -0.36
CA PHE A 60 11.17 10.70 0.26
C PHE A 60 12.17 11.45 1.17
N PRO A 61 13.18 12.14 0.61
CA PRO A 61 14.28 12.73 1.39
C PRO A 61 13.83 13.71 2.48
N LEU A 62 12.74 14.44 2.24
CA LEU A 62 12.17 15.40 3.21
C LEU A 62 11.50 14.73 4.42
N SER A 63 11.19 13.44 4.34
CA SER A 63 10.67 12.68 5.48
C SER A 63 11.73 12.48 6.58
N GLY A 64 13.02 12.73 6.29
CA GLY A 64 14.14 12.64 7.22
C GLY A 64 14.60 13.96 7.84
N GLN A 65 14.22 15.12 7.31
CA GLN A 65 14.82 16.42 7.67
C GLN A 65 14.05 17.29 8.70
N GLY A 66 13.13 16.72 9.49
CA GLY A 66 12.35 17.48 10.49
C GLY A 66 12.52 16.96 11.92
N GLN A 67 12.76 17.84 12.89
CA GLN A 67 12.74 17.53 14.33
C GLN A 67 11.38 16.97 14.81
N ARG A 68 10.31 17.10 14.03
CA ARG A 68 9.05 16.40 14.22
C ARG A 68 8.44 16.33 12.83
N TRP A 69 8.13 15.13 12.33
CA TRP A 69 7.22 15.04 11.18
C TRP A 69 5.87 15.56 11.70
N PRO A 70 5.39 16.73 11.26
CA PRO A 70 4.15 17.30 11.78
C PRO A 70 2.94 16.69 11.06
N GLY A 71 3.21 15.77 10.13
CA GLY A 71 2.22 15.08 9.34
C GLY A 71 1.54 13.91 10.06
N PRO A 72 0.56 13.31 9.39
CA PRO A 72 -0.42 12.41 9.99
C PRO A 72 0.13 11.01 10.34
N ILE A 73 1.34 10.69 9.86
CA ILE A 73 2.07 9.46 10.21
C ILE A 73 2.99 9.81 11.39
N PRO A 74 2.66 9.45 12.64
CA PRO A 74 3.53 9.73 13.79
C PRO A 74 4.86 8.97 13.68
N ARG A 75 5.88 9.34 14.49
CA ARG A 75 7.14 8.60 14.63
C ARG A 75 6.83 7.12 14.97
N GLY A 76 6.89 6.26 13.95
CA GLY A 76 6.72 4.82 14.03
C GLY A 76 7.66 4.12 13.05
N ILE A 77 7.55 2.80 12.95
CA ILE A 77 8.40 1.93 12.09
C ILE A 77 8.48 2.52 10.66
N SER A 78 9.69 2.75 10.15
CA SER A 78 10.00 3.31 8.83
C SER A 78 9.26 2.59 7.71
N LYS A 79 9.03 1.28 7.87
CA LYS A 79 8.18 0.47 6.98
C LYS A 79 6.79 1.08 6.77
N ARG A 80 6.10 1.44 7.86
CA ARG A 80 4.76 2.02 7.78
C ARG A 80 4.77 3.37 7.06
N ARG A 81 5.80 4.17 7.33
CA ARG A 81 6.00 5.49 6.71
C ARG A 81 6.24 5.35 5.21
N PHE A 82 7.14 4.44 4.83
CA PHE A 82 7.46 4.17 3.44
C PHE A 82 6.26 3.65 2.66
N VAL A 83 5.55 2.65 3.20
CA VAL A 83 4.35 2.08 2.55
C VAL A 83 3.29 3.16 2.36
N ALA A 84 3.02 3.98 3.38
CA ALA A 84 2.03 5.05 3.27
C ALA A 84 2.39 6.08 2.19
N LEU A 85 3.64 6.53 2.12
CA LEU A 85 4.09 7.50 1.11
C LEU A 85 4.16 6.89 -0.29
N TYR A 86 4.69 5.68 -0.43
CA TYR A 86 4.79 4.99 -1.71
C TYR A 86 3.40 4.71 -2.29
N MET A 87 2.47 4.23 -1.47
CA MET A 87 1.09 4.00 -1.90
C MET A 87 0.37 5.31 -2.21
N SER A 88 0.64 6.40 -1.46
CA SER A 88 0.15 7.74 -1.82
C SER A 88 0.66 8.15 -3.20
N LYS A 89 1.94 7.90 -3.52
CA LYS A 89 2.48 8.16 -4.86
C LYS A 89 1.83 7.31 -5.94
N CYS A 90 1.63 6.01 -5.69
CA CYS A 90 1.05 5.09 -6.67
C CYS A 90 -0.44 5.32 -6.92
N ILE A 91 -1.21 5.65 -5.89
CA ILE A 91 -2.68 5.75 -5.96
C ILE A 91 -3.09 7.15 -6.40
N LEU A 92 -2.42 8.16 -5.86
CA LEU A 92 -2.82 9.56 -6.06
C LEU A 92 -2.12 10.18 -7.28
N THR A 93 -1.23 9.42 -7.94
CA THR A 93 -0.35 9.87 -9.04
C THR A 93 0.37 11.19 -8.73
N LEU A 94 0.53 11.50 -7.43
CA LEU A 94 1.07 12.77 -6.99
C LEU A 94 2.52 12.85 -7.43
N ASP A 95 2.89 14.01 -7.93
CA ASP A 95 4.28 14.29 -8.14
C ASP A 95 5.03 14.41 -6.80
N ASP A 96 6.35 14.41 -6.86
CA ASP A 96 7.17 14.48 -5.66
C ASP A 96 6.90 15.78 -4.88
N ASP A 97 6.47 16.87 -5.54
CA ASP A 97 6.21 18.17 -4.92
C ASP A 97 4.91 18.18 -4.10
N GLU A 98 3.84 17.55 -4.59
CA GLU A 98 2.57 17.42 -3.89
C GLU A 98 2.69 16.54 -2.63
N ILE A 99 3.44 15.44 -2.71
CA ILE A 99 3.76 14.59 -1.55
C ILE A 99 4.56 15.37 -0.52
N ASN A 100 5.54 16.16 -0.98
CA ASN A 100 6.36 17.00 -0.11
C ASN A 100 5.54 18.09 0.59
N GLN A 101 4.57 18.70 -0.10
CA GLN A 101 3.65 19.67 0.50
C GLN A 101 2.75 19.03 1.56
N PHE A 102 2.23 17.83 1.30
CA PHE A 102 1.44 17.08 2.28
C PHE A 102 2.26 16.72 3.53
N ILE A 103 3.54 16.36 3.36
CA ILE A 103 4.50 16.15 4.44
C ILE A 103 4.77 17.45 5.22
N ALA A 104 4.95 18.57 4.52
CA ALA A 104 5.34 19.85 5.11
C ALA A 104 4.18 20.59 5.80
N CYS A 105 2.93 20.35 5.41
CA CYS A 105 1.78 21.17 5.82
C CYS A 105 1.37 21.05 7.30
N GLY A 106 1.90 20.08 8.05
CA GLY A 106 1.72 19.94 9.50
C GLY A 106 0.27 19.87 9.98
N LYS A 107 -0.64 19.40 9.12
CA LYS A 107 -2.08 19.34 9.41
C LYS A 107 -2.39 18.30 10.49
N SER A 108 -3.44 18.54 11.27
CA SER A 108 -3.94 17.59 12.26
C SER A 108 -4.30 16.25 11.62
N ARG A 109 -4.25 15.18 12.42
CA ARG A 109 -4.58 13.81 11.97
C ARG A 109 -5.95 13.75 11.30
N ASP A 110 -6.95 14.46 11.84
CA ASP A 110 -8.31 14.51 11.28
C ASP A 110 -8.34 15.18 9.91
N ARG A 111 -7.68 16.33 9.75
CA ARG A 111 -7.68 17.07 8.49
C ARG A 111 -6.95 16.33 7.37
N ALA A 112 -5.96 15.53 7.74
CA ALA A 112 -5.31 14.66 6.77
C ALA A 112 -6.08 13.38 6.46
N HIS A 113 -6.84 12.83 7.42
CA HIS A 113 -7.79 11.76 7.15
C HIS A 113 -8.86 12.22 6.16
N GLU A 114 -9.37 13.44 6.34
CA GLU A 114 -10.31 14.08 5.42
C GLU A 114 -9.69 14.27 4.03
N LEU A 115 -8.48 14.81 3.95
CA LEU A 115 -7.82 15.00 2.66
C LEU A 115 -7.54 13.65 1.97
N ALA A 116 -7.00 12.67 2.69
CA ALA A 116 -6.80 11.32 2.16
C ALA A 116 -8.12 10.71 1.67
N THR A 117 -9.21 10.89 2.41
CA THR A 117 -10.55 10.48 1.99
C THR A 117 -10.96 11.12 0.67
N LEU A 118 -10.78 12.44 0.53
CA LEU A 118 -11.15 13.17 -0.69
C LEU A 118 -10.34 12.69 -1.89
N ILE A 119 -9.04 12.49 -1.73
CA ILE A 119 -8.20 12.03 -2.84
C ILE A 119 -8.56 10.59 -3.23
N TRP A 120 -8.78 9.70 -2.25
CA TRP A 120 -9.24 8.33 -2.53
C TRP A 120 -10.56 8.31 -3.31
N LEU A 121 -11.54 9.13 -2.91
CA LEU A 121 -12.81 9.23 -3.63
C LEU A 121 -12.59 9.72 -5.06
N ALA A 122 -11.79 10.79 -5.24
CA ALA A 122 -11.47 11.30 -6.56
C ALA A 122 -10.78 10.24 -7.44
N VAL A 123 -9.82 9.48 -6.92
CA VAL A 123 -9.15 8.41 -7.66
C VAL A 123 -10.14 7.31 -8.07
N ILE A 124 -10.98 6.85 -7.14
CA ILE A 124 -11.98 5.80 -7.44
C ILE A 124 -13.01 6.30 -8.47
N ASP A 125 -13.45 7.55 -8.39
CA ASP A 125 -14.37 8.16 -9.34
C ASP A 125 -13.76 8.29 -10.75
N ASN A 126 -12.42 8.38 -10.85
CA ASN A 126 -11.71 8.49 -12.12
C ASN A 126 -11.23 7.14 -12.71
N PHE A 127 -11.45 6.00 -12.04
CA PHE A 127 -11.10 4.72 -12.64
C PHE A 127 -12.00 4.36 -13.82
N GLU A 128 -11.39 3.93 -14.92
CA GLU A 128 -12.07 3.44 -16.11
C GLU A 128 -12.88 2.15 -15.83
N ASP A 129 -13.99 1.96 -16.54
CA ASP A 129 -14.82 0.74 -16.46
C ASP A 129 -14.19 -0.42 -17.25
N ASN A 130 -13.08 -0.96 -16.75
CA ASN A 130 -12.38 -2.08 -17.36
C ASN A 130 -12.11 -3.22 -16.36
N HIS A 131 -11.72 -4.38 -16.87
CA HIS A 131 -11.48 -5.56 -16.03
C HIS A 131 -10.36 -5.36 -14.99
N GLN A 132 -9.37 -4.52 -15.26
CA GLN A 132 -8.29 -4.24 -14.32
C GLN A 132 -8.81 -3.43 -13.12
N THR A 133 -9.68 -2.45 -13.36
CA THR A 133 -10.38 -1.69 -12.32
C THR A 133 -11.21 -2.63 -11.44
N PHE A 134 -11.96 -3.57 -12.04
CA PHE A 134 -12.73 -4.56 -11.30
C PHE A 134 -11.86 -5.37 -10.34
N VAL A 135 -10.76 -5.96 -10.83
CA VAL A 135 -9.84 -6.76 -10.01
C VAL A 135 -9.23 -5.93 -8.88
N LEU A 136 -8.85 -4.69 -9.17
CA LEU A 136 -8.30 -3.76 -8.19
C LEU A 136 -9.31 -3.44 -7.08
N LEU A 137 -10.54 -3.06 -7.45
CA LEU A 137 -11.60 -2.74 -6.49
C LEU A 137 -11.98 -3.97 -5.65
N LYS A 138 -12.09 -5.15 -6.25
CA LYS A 138 -12.38 -6.41 -5.53
C LYS A 138 -11.30 -6.70 -4.50
N ARG A 139 -10.03 -6.53 -4.88
CA ARG A 139 -8.90 -6.68 -3.95
C ARG A 139 -9.00 -5.67 -2.81
N LEU A 140 -9.25 -4.40 -3.12
CA LEU A 140 -9.41 -3.36 -2.11
C LEU A 140 -10.57 -3.68 -1.14
N ALA A 141 -11.72 -4.16 -1.62
CA ALA A 141 -12.87 -4.49 -0.77
C ALA A 141 -12.58 -5.62 0.23
N LEU A 142 -11.82 -6.62 -0.19
CA LEU A 142 -11.48 -7.81 0.61
C LEU A 142 -10.23 -7.63 1.46
N GLU A 143 -9.36 -6.68 1.13
CA GLU A 143 -8.18 -6.36 1.91
C GLU A 143 -8.59 -5.71 3.23
N GLY A 144 -8.25 -6.32 4.36
CA GLY A 144 -8.64 -5.84 5.69
C GLY A 144 -8.01 -4.48 6.06
N GLU A 145 -8.52 -3.83 7.11
CA GLU A 145 -8.06 -2.52 7.63
C GLU A 145 -6.58 -2.48 8.07
N VAL A 146 -5.88 -3.60 8.02
CA VAL A 146 -4.49 -3.76 8.49
C VAL A 146 -3.48 -2.99 7.61
N PHE A 147 -3.86 -2.58 6.39
CA PHE A 147 -2.92 -2.09 5.41
C PHE A 147 -2.42 -0.65 5.66
N LEU A 148 -3.31 0.26 6.11
CA LEU A 148 -2.95 1.64 6.42
C LEU A 148 -3.52 2.06 7.79
N PRO A 149 -2.69 2.42 8.78
CA PRO A 149 -3.19 2.88 10.06
C PRO A 149 -3.84 4.27 9.92
N TYR A 150 -4.85 4.55 10.75
CA TYR A 150 -5.42 5.89 10.87
C TYR A 150 -4.30 6.93 11.10
N PRO A 151 -4.26 8.01 10.30
CA PRO A 151 -5.36 8.58 9.50
C PRO A 151 -5.36 8.23 8.00
N TYR A 152 -4.56 7.25 7.56
CA TYR A 152 -4.54 6.82 6.15
C TYR A 152 -5.35 5.55 5.91
N SER A 153 -5.94 4.99 6.97
CA SER A 153 -6.99 3.99 6.82
C SER A 153 -8.04 4.54 5.87
N ARG A 154 -8.59 3.65 5.03
CA ARG A 154 -9.72 4.03 4.19
C ARG A 154 -10.85 4.45 5.11
N SER A 155 -11.36 5.66 4.93
CA SER A 155 -12.53 6.08 5.68
C SER A 155 -13.74 5.27 5.24
N TYR A 156 -14.76 5.25 6.08
CA TYR A 156 -16.06 4.65 5.77
C TYR A 156 -16.59 5.11 4.40
N LYS A 157 -16.35 6.37 4.01
CA LYS A 157 -16.76 6.92 2.70
C LYS A 157 -16.03 6.26 1.54
N VAL A 158 -14.72 6.04 1.68
CA VAL A 158 -13.91 5.36 0.66
C VAL A 158 -14.32 3.91 0.53
N GLU A 159 -14.48 3.21 1.65
CA GLU A 159 -14.92 1.81 1.63
C GLU A 159 -16.32 1.70 1.00
N TRP A 160 -17.26 2.55 1.40
CA TRP A 160 -18.58 2.61 0.79
C TRP A 160 -18.51 2.76 -0.72
N LYS A 161 -17.70 3.70 -1.22
CA LYS A 161 -17.55 3.93 -2.67
C LYS A 161 -17.01 2.71 -3.42
N ILE A 162 -16.07 1.98 -2.83
CA ILE A 162 -15.54 0.73 -3.42
C ILE A 162 -16.65 -0.31 -3.57
N PHE A 163 -17.41 -0.56 -2.49
CA PHE A 163 -18.52 -1.51 -2.51
C PHE A 163 -19.64 -1.07 -3.44
N GLU A 164 -19.92 0.24 -3.50
CA GLU A 164 -20.88 0.83 -4.43
C GLU A 164 -20.51 0.49 -5.87
N ARG A 165 -19.28 0.81 -6.32
CA ARG A 165 -18.86 0.49 -7.70
C ARG A 165 -18.86 -1.01 -7.99
N LEU A 166 -18.44 -1.86 -7.04
CA LEU A 166 -18.43 -3.31 -7.24
C LEU A 166 -19.84 -3.90 -7.39
N LEU A 167 -20.79 -3.47 -6.54
CA LEU A 167 -22.14 -4.05 -6.49
C LEU A 167 -23.11 -3.35 -7.47
N THR A 168 -22.70 -2.27 -8.12
CA THR A 168 -23.45 -1.57 -9.17
C THR A 168 -22.75 -1.71 -10.51
N ASP A 169 -21.71 -0.89 -10.78
CA ASP A 169 -21.02 -0.82 -12.06
C ASP A 169 -20.43 -2.16 -12.53
N PHE A 170 -19.84 -2.94 -11.62
CA PHE A 170 -19.18 -4.22 -11.95
C PHE A 170 -19.97 -5.45 -11.53
N ARG A 171 -21.26 -5.33 -11.26
CA ARG A 171 -22.09 -6.45 -10.80
C ARG A 171 -22.01 -7.65 -11.74
N ASP A 172 -22.09 -7.39 -13.04
CA ASP A 172 -22.09 -8.44 -14.08
C ASP A 172 -20.74 -9.16 -14.19
N CYS A 173 -19.68 -8.60 -13.61
CA CYS A 173 -18.36 -9.24 -13.53
C CYS A 173 -18.23 -10.21 -12.33
N LEU A 174 -19.20 -10.22 -11.40
CA LEU A 174 -19.17 -11.07 -10.22
C LEU A 174 -19.81 -12.43 -10.51
N HIS A 175 -19.10 -13.51 -10.19
CA HIS A 175 -19.72 -14.83 -10.10
C HIS A 175 -20.60 -14.91 -8.84
N ASP A 176 -21.60 -15.79 -8.86
CA ASP A 176 -22.60 -15.90 -7.77
C ASP A 176 -21.96 -15.96 -6.38
N MET A 177 -20.91 -16.77 -6.19
CA MET A 177 -20.23 -16.86 -4.88
C MET A 177 -19.52 -15.56 -4.48
N ASP A 178 -18.82 -14.91 -5.42
CA ASP A 178 -18.10 -13.66 -5.15
C ASP A 178 -19.05 -12.53 -4.78
N TYR A 179 -20.22 -12.49 -5.43
CA TYR A 179 -21.26 -11.51 -5.15
C TYR A 179 -21.78 -11.64 -3.71
N TYR A 180 -22.14 -12.85 -3.28
CA TYR A 180 -22.65 -13.05 -1.93
C TYR A 180 -21.59 -12.82 -0.84
N ASP A 181 -20.32 -13.14 -1.10
CA ASP A 181 -19.23 -12.87 -0.17
C ASP A 181 -18.99 -11.37 0.01
N LEU A 182 -18.96 -10.61 -1.09
CA LEU A 182 -18.86 -9.15 -1.04
C LEU A 182 -20.08 -8.54 -0.36
N LEU A 183 -21.28 -9.03 -0.64
CA LEU A 183 -22.50 -8.54 -0.01
C LEU A 183 -22.53 -8.84 1.49
N ALA A 184 -22.02 -9.99 1.93
CA ALA A 184 -21.88 -10.33 3.34
C ALA A 184 -20.88 -9.40 4.04
N CYS A 185 -19.72 -9.14 3.42
CA CYS A 185 -18.75 -8.15 3.90
C CYS A 185 -19.39 -6.75 4.01
N ALA A 186 -20.11 -6.33 2.97
CA ALA A 186 -20.82 -5.06 2.95
C ALA A 186 -21.83 -4.97 4.08
N LYS A 187 -22.63 -6.02 4.33
CA LYS A 187 -23.59 -6.08 5.44
C LYS A 187 -22.92 -6.04 6.81
N GLN A 188 -21.75 -6.62 6.97
CA GLN A 188 -21.03 -6.57 8.23
C GLN A 188 -20.52 -5.16 8.52
N LYS A 189 -20.06 -4.46 7.48
CA LYS A 189 -19.48 -3.11 7.58
C LYS A 189 -20.51 -2.00 7.61
N PHE A 190 -21.57 -2.15 6.83
CA PHE A 190 -22.55 -1.12 6.54
C PHE A 190 -23.94 -1.62 6.90
N GLN A 191 -24.58 -0.96 7.85
CA GLN A 191 -25.99 -1.19 8.18
C GLN A 191 -26.69 0.15 8.34
N PRO A 192 -27.75 0.44 7.56
CA PRO A 192 -28.33 -0.40 6.50
C PRO A 192 -27.51 -0.38 5.19
N ILE A 193 -27.64 -1.42 4.37
CA ILE A 193 -27.13 -1.41 2.98
C ILE A 193 -28.20 -0.92 1.98
N PRO A 194 -27.81 -0.30 0.86
CA PRO A 194 -28.73 0.13 -0.19
C PRO A 194 -29.45 -1.04 -0.87
N ALA A 195 -30.73 -0.85 -1.20
CA ALA A 195 -31.48 -1.82 -2.01
C ALA A 195 -30.88 -2.00 -3.41
N THR A 196 -30.24 -0.95 -3.95
CA THR A 196 -29.54 -0.99 -5.23
C THR A 196 -28.43 -2.03 -5.24
N TRP A 197 -27.86 -2.41 -4.11
CA TRP A 197 -26.81 -3.43 -4.01
C TRP A 197 -27.34 -4.86 -3.98
N LEU A 198 -28.66 -5.06 -3.85
CA LEU A 198 -29.29 -6.37 -3.70
C LEU A 198 -29.68 -7.02 -5.02
N GLY A 199 -29.60 -6.30 -6.14
CA GLY A 199 -29.84 -6.90 -7.46
C GLY A 199 -31.30 -6.98 -7.90
N TYR A 200 -32.20 -6.23 -7.25
CA TYR A 200 -33.61 -6.11 -7.66
C TYR A 200 -33.81 -5.17 -8.86
#